data_AF-A0A1Q3TIW4-F1
#
_entry.id   AF-A0A1Q3TIW4-F1
#
_cell.length_a   1.000
_cell.length_b   1.000
_cell.length_c   1.000
_cell.angle_alpha   90.00
_cell.angle_beta   90.00
_cell.angle_gamma   90.00
#
_symmetry.space_group_name_H-M   'P 1'
#
loop_
_entity.id
_entity.type
_entity.pdbx_description
1 polymer ?
#
loop_
_entity_poly.entity_id
_entity_poly.type
_entity_poly.pdbx_seq_one_letter_code
_entity_poly.pdbx_strand_id
1 'polypeptide(L)'
;MKPKSLLATSFLLTGLSILVACNNEQKPAAENTSTPAQETATEQAEVHGTEIKPGEIELTTPVNKEWVTYGKSIYEMKCQSCHKLTDERLVGPGWKDVTKRREPHWIMNMITNVDMMLEKDPEAQKLLEQCLVRMPNQNLTKDESRRVLEFMRSNDGVK
;
A
#
# COMPACT_ATOMS: atom_id res chain seq x y z
N MET A 1 -37.69 -47.21 -10.84
CA MET A 1 -37.90 -48.16 -9.72
C MET A 1 -37.63 -47.41 -8.42
N LYS A 2 -38.69 -47.24 -7.60
CA LYS A 2 -38.82 -47.36 -6.12
C LYS A 2 -37.67 -46.98 -5.14
N PRO A 3 -38.01 -46.67 -3.85
CA PRO A 3 -37.65 -45.42 -3.20
C PRO A 3 -36.91 -45.57 -1.83
N LYS A 4 -36.76 -44.41 -1.17
CA LYS A 4 -36.37 -44.10 0.23
C LYS A 4 -36.70 -45.15 1.33
N SER A 5 -35.79 -45.30 2.31
CA SER A 5 -36.06 -45.58 3.75
C SER A 5 -34.73 -45.45 4.55
N LEU A 6 -34.56 -44.60 5.58
CA LEU A 6 -35.03 -44.65 6.99
C LEU A 6 -34.48 -45.82 7.82
N LEU A 7 -33.64 -45.50 8.83
CA LEU A 7 -33.35 -46.19 10.11
C LEU A 7 -32.21 -45.37 10.78
N ALA A 8 -32.34 -44.54 11.82
CA ALA A 8 -32.98 -44.64 13.14
C ALA A 8 -32.33 -45.69 14.06
N THR A 9 -31.36 -45.27 14.87
CA THR A 9 -31.05 -45.91 16.16
C THR A 9 -30.64 -44.83 17.18
N SER A 10 -31.55 -44.63 18.12
CA SER A 10 -31.35 -43.93 19.39
C SER A 10 -30.59 -44.84 20.34
N PHE A 11 -29.64 -44.30 21.11
CA PHE A 11 -29.27 -44.89 22.40
C PHE A 11 -29.25 -43.80 23.47
N LEU A 12 -30.26 -43.90 24.32
CA LEU A 12 -30.49 -43.19 25.57
C LEU A 12 -29.38 -43.58 26.56
N LEU A 13 -28.79 -42.64 27.31
CA LEU A 13 -28.42 -42.88 28.71
C LEU A 13 -28.37 -41.55 29.50
N THR A 14 -29.19 -41.53 30.53
CA THR A 14 -29.46 -40.48 31.53
C THR A 14 -28.30 -40.26 32.52
N GLY A 15 -28.15 -39.03 33.02
CA GLY A 15 -27.32 -38.72 34.18
C GLY A 15 -27.54 -37.29 34.71
N LEU A 16 -28.39 -37.16 35.72
CA LEU A 16 -28.67 -35.95 36.51
C LEU A 16 -27.56 -35.71 37.54
N SER A 17 -27.01 -34.49 37.66
CA SER A 17 -26.62 -33.87 38.95
C SER A 17 -26.20 -32.41 38.77
N ILE A 18 -26.78 -31.58 39.64
CA ILE A 18 -26.68 -30.13 39.81
C ILE A 18 -25.33 -29.79 40.46
N LEU A 19 -24.72 -28.63 40.13
CA LEU A 19 -24.17 -27.68 41.11
C LEU A 19 -23.86 -26.34 40.44
N VAL A 20 -24.49 -25.30 40.97
CA VAL A 20 -24.33 -23.89 40.68
C VAL A 20 -23.01 -23.39 41.29
N ALA A 21 -22.23 -22.64 40.52
CA ALA A 21 -21.31 -21.64 41.05
C ALA A 21 -21.31 -20.42 40.12
N CYS A 22 -21.99 -19.37 40.58
CA CYS A 22 -21.89 -18.03 40.02
C CYS A 22 -20.52 -17.45 40.37
N ASN A 23 -19.76 -16.96 39.38
CA ASN A 23 -18.91 -15.78 39.57
C ASN A 23 -18.50 -15.22 38.21
N ASN A 24 -19.12 -14.12 37.77
CA ASN A 24 -18.43 -12.84 37.60
C ASN A 24 -19.43 -11.78 37.13
N GLU A 25 -19.15 -10.54 37.51
CA GLU A 25 -20.03 -9.39 37.59
C GLU A 25 -20.63 -8.89 36.26
N GLN A 26 -21.66 -8.08 36.44
CA GLN A 26 -22.74 -7.78 35.53
C GLN A 26 -22.59 -6.41 34.86
N LYS A 27 -22.82 -6.41 33.53
CA LYS A 27 -23.48 -5.38 32.67
C LYS A 27 -22.77 -4.04 32.38
N PRO A 28 -23.31 -3.25 31.41
CA PRO A 28 -24.17 -3.58 30.26
C PRO A 28 -23.69 -2.96 28.93
N ALA A 29 -24.18 -3.54 27.84
CA ALA A 29 -24.22 -2.90 26.52
C ALA A 29 -25.41 -1.93 26.39
N ALA A 30 -25.17 -0.77 25.78
CA ALA A 30 -26.11 0.14 25.09
C ALA A 30 -25.24 1.22 24.42
N GLU A 31 -25.51 1.85 23.29
CA GLU A 31 -26.39 1.70 22.13
C GLU A 31 -25.82 2.71 21.11
N ASN A 32 -26.00 2.48 19.81
CA ASN A 32 -25.49 3.29 18.69
C ASN A 32 -25.61 4.82 18.84
N THR A 33 -24.60 5.58 18.38
CA THR A 33 -24.69 6.49 17.20
C THR A 33 -23.40 7.31 17.02
N SER A 34 -23.05 7.53 15.75
CA SER A 34 -22.12 8.52 15.16
C SER A 34 -20.59 8.27 15.18
N THR A 35 -20.11 7.90 13.98
CA THR A 35 -18.78 8.09 13.37
C THR A 35 -18.02 9.34 13.87
N PRO A 36 -16.71 9.24 14.09
CA PRO A 36 -15.77 9.76 13.08
C PRO A 36 -14.94 8.68 12.38
N ALA A 37 -14.87 8.79 11.06
CA ALA A 37 -13.95 8.03 10.22
C ALA A 37 -12.55 8.56 10.51
N GLN A 38 -11.78 7.77 11.25
CA GLN A 38 -10.33 7.93 11.35
C GLN A 38 -9.76 6.57 11.74
N GLU A 39 -9.79 5.63 10.79
CA GLU A 39 -8.92 4.46 10.88
C GLU A 39 -7.51 4.89 10.47
N THR A 40 -6.81 5.36 11.50
CA THR A 40 -5.37 5.60 11.57
C THR A 40 -4.63 4.43 10.94
N ALA A 41 -4.11 4.63 9.73
CA ALA A 41 -2.93 3.90 9.29
C ALA A 41 -1.80 4.27 10.27
N THR A 42 -1.28 3.26 10.95
CA THR A 42 -0.25 3.35 11.98
C THR A 42 0.82 4.40 11.67
N GLU A 43 0.89 5.41 12.53
CA GLU A 43 1.99 6.38 12.62
C GLU A 43 3.22 5.65 13.19
N GLN A 44 3.83 4.80 12.37
CA GLN A 44 5.20 4.34 12.59
C GLN A 44 6.11 5.35 11.88
N ALA A 45 6.92 6.07 12.65
CA ALA A 45 7.92 6.98 12.10
C ALA A 45 8.77 6.23 11.07
N GLU A 46 8.67 6.64 9.81
CA GLU A 46 9.46 6.06 8.74
C GLU A 46 10.92 6.45 8.90
N VAL A 47 11.84 5.49 8.72
CA VAL A 47 13.24 5.82 8.48
C VAL A 47 13.33 6.39 7.06
N HIS A 48 13.25 7.71 6.95
CA HIS A 48 13.43 8.38 5.67
C HIS A 48 14.92 8.31 5.25
N GLY A 49 15.16 8.17 3.95
CA GLY A 49 16.50 8.36 3.39
C GLY A 49 16.97 9.83 3.49
N THR A 50 18.17 10.10 2.97
CA THR A 50 18.61 11.49 2.78
C THR A 50 17.71 12.18 1.76
N GLU A 51 17.25 13.39 2.05
CA GLU A 51 16.52 14.24 1.10
C GLU A 51 17.37 14.49 -0.14
N ILE A 52 16.77 14.33 -1.32
CA ILE A 52 17.42 14.57 -2.61
C ILE A 52 17.03 15.95 -3.11
N LYS A 53 18.01 16.82 -3.36
CA LYS A 53 17.76 18.20 -3.79
C LYS A 53 17.67 18.32 -5.33
N PRO A 54 17.06 19.40 -5.84
CA PRO A 54 17.11 19.73 -7.26
C PRO A 54 18.55 19.74 -7.79
N GLY A 55 18.78 19.11 -8.95
CA GLY A 55 20.08 19.05 -9.61
C GLY A 55 21.04 17.95 -9.10
N GLU A 56 20.70 17.21 -8.04
CA GLU A 56 21.57 16.11 -7.54
C GLU A 56 21.48 14.81 -8.35
N ILE A 57 20.53 14.73 -9.29
CA ILE A 57 20.30 13.53 -10.10
C ILE A 57 20.80 13.77 -11.52
N GLU A 58 21.81 13.01 -11.90
CA GLU A 58 22.27 12.95 -13.28
C GLU A 58 21.37 12.02 -14.11
N LEU A 59 20.82 12.55 -15.20
CA LEU A 59 20.06 11.81 -16.18
C LEU A 59 20.89 11.69 -17.46
N THR A 60 21.11 10.46 -17.90
CA THR A 60 21.79 10.15 -19.15
C THR A 60 20.79 9.83 -20.26
N THR A 61 21.19 10.07 -21.50
CA THR A 61 20.47 9.66 -22.71
C THR A 61 21.50 9.09 -23.70
N PRO A 62 21.34 7.87 -24.23
CA PRO A 62 20.16 7.00 -24.07
C PRO A 62 20.02 6.44 -22.65
N VAL A 63 18.83 5.94 -22.32
CA VAL A 63 18.59 5.29 -21.01
C VAL A 63 19.50 4.07 -20.83
N ASN A 64 19.93 3.83 -19.60
CA ASN A 64 20.70 2.64 -19.28
C ASN A 64 19.77 1.41 -19.25
N LYS A 65 19.89 0.51 -20.24
CA LYS A 65 19.04 -0.68 -20.38
C LYS A 65 19.09 -1.65 -19.20
N GLU A 66 20.25 -1.79 -18.55
CA GLU A 66 20.39 -2.64 -17.36
C GLU A 66 19.61 -2.04 -16.19
N TRP A 67 19.69 -0.72 -16.03
CA TRP A 67 18.95 0.00 -14.99
C TRP A 67 17.45 -0.02 -15.25
N VAL A 68 17.01 0.12 -16.50
CA VAL A 68 15.60 -0.06 -16.90
C VAL A 68 15.11 -1.46 -16.52
N THR A 69 15.89 -2.50 -16.84
CA THR A 69 15.53 -3.89 -16.52
C THR A 69 15.42 -4.09 -15.00
N TYR A 70 16.39 -3.59 -14.24
CA TYR A 70 16.37 -3.70 -12.78
C TYR A 70 15.22 -2.90 -12.14
N GLY A 71 14.98 -1.67 -12.61
CA GLY A 71 13.88 -0.82 -12.17
C GLY A 71 12.51 -1.43 -12.45
N LYS A 72 12.36 -2.11 -13.60
CA LYS A 72 11.15 -2.88 -13.94
C LYS A 72 10.92 -4.02 -12.95
N SER A 73 11.96 -4.76 -12.58
CA SER A 73 11.84 -5.82 -11.56
C SER A 73 11.38 -5.27 -10.21
N ILE A 74 11.91 -4.10 -9.79
CA ILE A 74 11.42 -3.44 -8.57
C ILE A 74 9.95 -3.05 -8.70
N TYR A 75 9.55 -2.45 -9.84
CA TYR A 75 8.15 -2.10 -10.07
C TYR A 75 7.24 -3.32 -9.94
N GLU A 76 7.58 -4.44 -10.56
CA GLU A 76 6.81 -5.68 -10.50
C GLU A 76 6.68 -6.22 -9.06
N MET A 77 7.75 -6.14 -8.27
CA MET A 77 7.75 -6.65 -6.90
C MET A 77 7.09 -5.72 -5.87
N LYS A 78 7.27 -4.39 -6.00
CA LYS A 78 6.96 -3.42 -4.94
C LYS A 78 5.93 -2.35 -5.32
N CYS A 79 5.64 -2.15 -6.60
CA CYS A 79 4.84 -1.00 -7.05
C CYS A 79 3.58 -1.39 -7.85
N GLN A 80 3.62 -2.50 -8.59
CA GLN A 80 2.57 -2.92 -9.52
C GLN A 80 1.23 -3.20 -8.85
N SER A 81 1.23 -3.59 -7.58
CA SER A 81 0.01 -3.79 -6.79
C SER A 81 -0.79 -2.50 -6.61
N CYS A 82 -0.14 -1.34 -6.70
CA CYS A 82 -0.76 -0.04 -6.44
C CYS A 82 -0.76 0.90 -7.65
N HIS A 83 0.22 0.79 -8.55
CA HIS A 83 0.42 1.69 -9.68
C HIS A 83 0.33 0.95 -11.01
N LYS A 84 -0.30 1.58 -12.00
CA LYS A 84 -0.28 1.14 -13.40
C LYS A 84 0.79 1.90 -14.19
N LEU A 85 1.32 1.28 -15.25
CA LEU A 85 2.19 1.94 -16.22
C LEU A 85 1.46 2.94 -17.13
N THR A 86 0.14 2.89 -17.14
CA THR A 86 -0.77 3.79 -17.86
C THR A 86 -1.10 5.02 -17.02
N ASP A 87 -2.09 5.81 -17.45
CA ASP A 87 -2.67 6.91 -16.67
C ASP A 87 -3.78 6.46 -15.70
N GLU A 88 -4.14 5.18 -15.73
CA GLU A 88 -5.17 4.61 -14.86
C GLU A 88 -4.73 4.63 -13.38
N ARG A 89 -5.59 5.17 -12.51
CA ARG A 89 -5.44 5.08 -11.06
C ARG A 89 -5.97 3.74 -10.57
N LEU A 90 -5.14 2.95 -9.88
CA LEU A 90 -5.55 1.71 -9.22
C LEU A 90 -5.74 1.96 -7.72
N VAL A 91 -4.63 2.05 -6.99
CA VAL A 91 -4.57 2.57 -5.61
C VAL A 91 -3.86 3.91 -5.63
N GLY A 92 -2.64 3.91 -6.18
CA GLY A 92 -1.89 5.12 -6.49
C GLY A 92 -2.14 5.62 -7.93
N PRO A 93 -1.65 6.82 -8.27
CA PRO A 93 -1.75 7.36 -9.62
C PRO A 93 -0.99 6.53 -10.66
N GLY A 94 -1.45 6.54 -11.90
CA GLY A 94 -0.74 5.93 -13.02
C GLY A 94 0.59 6.63 -13.34
N TRP A 95 1.57 5.86 -13.83
CA TRP A 95 2.93 6.31 -14.11
C TRP A 95 3.12 6.91 -15.50
N LYS A 96 2.16 6.77 -16.42
CA LYS A 96 2.27 7.37 -17.76
C LYS A 96 2.61 8.85 -17.65
N ASP A 97 3.68 9.27 -18.33
CA ASP A 97 4.20 10.63 -18.39
C ASP A 97 4.61 11.26 -17.03
N VAL A 98 4.83 10.45 -15.99
CA VAL A 98 5.21 10.96 -14.66
C VAL A 98 6.52 11.75 -14.70
N THR A 99 7.48 11.32 -15.52
CA THR A 99 8.78 11.98 -15.70
C THR A 99 8.71 13.25 -16.53
N LYS A 100 7.55 13.52 -17.16
CA LYS A 100 7.25 14.80 -17.84
C LYS A 100 6.51 15.78 -16.94
N ARG A 101 5.84 15.26 -15.88
CA ARG A 101 5.07 16.07 -14.93
C ARG A 101 5.83 16.41 -13.66
N ARG A 102 6.85 15.64 -13.32
CA ARG A 102 7.59 15.73 -12.05
C ARG A 102 9.08 15.69 -12.28
N GLU A 103 9.78 16.48 -11.49
CA GLU A 103 11.22 16.49 -11.48
C GLU A 103 11.80 15.19 -10.89
N PRO A 104 12.99 14.75 -11.33
CA PRO A 104 13.64 13.53 -10.85
C PRO A 104 13.75 13.44 -9.33
N HIS A 105 14.14 14.54 -8.68
CA HIS A 105 14.37 14.58 -7.24
C HIS A 105 13.06 14.40 -6.46
N TRP A 106 11.97 14.98 -6.97
CA TRP A 106 10.64 14.83 -6.40
C TRP A 106 10.17 13.37 -6.50
N ILE A 107 10.33 12.73 -7.66
CA ILE A 107 9.96 11.32 -7.85
C ILE A 107 10.76 10.42 -6.88
N MET A 108 12.08 10.63 -6.80
CA MET A 108 12.90 9.81 -5.93
C MET A 108 12.61 10.04 -4.45
N ASN A 109 12.35 11.27 -4.02
CA ASN A 109 11.92 11.57 -2.65
C ASN A 109 10.54 10.97 -2.34
N MET A 110 9.60 10.96 -3.28
CA MET A 110 8.34 10.23 -3.08
C MET A 110 8.58 8.74 -2.86
N ILE A 111 9.60 8.14 -3.48
CA ILE A 111 9.91 6.71 -3.29
C ILE A 111 10.61 6.45 -1.95
N THR A 112 11.55 7.31 -1.53
CA THR A 112 12.46 7.03 -0.40
C THR A 112 12.14 7.80 0.88
N ASN A 113 11.30 8.85 0.80
CA ASN A 113 11.08 9.86 1.84
C ASN A 113 9.59 10.23 1.95
N VAL A 114 8.69 9.24 1.97
CA VAL A 114 7.24 9.48 1.83
C VAL A 114 6.68 10.40 2.92
N ASP A 115 6.92 10.11 4.19
CA ASP A 115 6.46 10.96 5.30
C ASP A 115 6.93 12.41 5.16
N MET A 116 8.20 12.62 4.82
CA MET A 116 8.76 13.96 4.59
C MET A 116 8.04 14.68 3.45
N MET A 117 7.76 13.98 2.35
CA MET A 117 7.01 14.54 1.23
C MET A 117 5.56 14.87 1.61
N LEU A 118 4.88 14.00 2.36
CA LEU A 118 3.51 14.25 2.80
C LEU A 118 3.40 15.37 3.84
N GLU A 119 4.45 15.59 4.64
CA GLU A 119 4.54 16.69 5.59
C GLU A 119 4.75 18.04 4.88
N LYS A 120 5.60 18.07 3.85
CA LYS A 120 6.16 19.34 3.33
C LYS A 120 5.74 19.72 1.92
N ASP A 121 5.40 18.76 1.06
CA ASP A 121 5.16 18.99 -0.36
C ASP A 121 3.64 19.10 -0.65
N PRO A 122 3.14 20.27 -1.09
CA PRO A 122 1.71 20.47 -1.35
C PRO A 122 1.14 19.54 -2.42
N GLU A 123 1.96 19.10 -3.36
CA GLU A 123 1.50 18.25 -4.45
C GLU A 123 1.43 16.77 -4.02
N ALA A 124 2.33 16.32 -3.16
CA ALA A 124 2.22 15.03 -2.47
C ALA A 124 0.96 14.97 -1.58
N GLN A 125 0.65 16.06 -0.86
CA GLN A 125 -0.56 16.19 -0.06
C GLN A 125 -1.83 16.11 -0.93
N LYS A 126 -1.86 16.83 -2.04
CA LYS A 126 -2.96 16.75 -3.01
C LYS A 126 -3.13 15.33 -3.58
N LEU A 127 -2.03 14.63 -3.86
CA LEU A 127 -2.11 13.23 -4.30
C LEU A 127 -2.67 12.31 -3.22
N LEU A 128 -2.34 12.56 -1.94
CA LEU A 128 -2.93 11.82 -0.82
C LEU A 128 -4.44 12.06 -0.75
N GLU A 129 -4.92 13.29 -0.88
CA GLU A 129 -6.36 13.60 -0.94
C GLU A 129 -7.05 12.91 -2.12
N GLN A 130 -6.37 12.79 -3.26
CA GLN A 130 -6.90 12.13 -4.44
C GLN A 130 -6.92 10.59 -4.33
N CYS A 131 -5.94 10.00 -3.66
CA CYS A 131 -5.80 8.55 -3.58
C CYS A 131 -6.43 7.97 -2.30
N LEU A 132 -6.65 8.81 -1.27
CA LEU A 132 -7.19 8.45 0.05
C LEU A 132 -6.40 7.36 0.79
N VAL A 133 -5.22 7.02 0.27
CA VAL A 133 -4.34 5.97 0.79
C VAL A 133 -2.93 6.52 0.79
N ARG A 134 -2.30 6.53 1.96
CA ARG A 134 -0.89 6.84 2.12
C ARG A 134 -0.04 5.77 1.45
N MET A 135 0.88 6.16 0.56
CA MET A 135 1.87 5.23 0.01
C MET A 135 2.85 4.84 1.12
N PRO A 136 3.03 3.54 1.42
CA PRO A 136 4.01 3.14 2.43
C PRO A 136 5.43 3.25 1.87
N ASN A 137 6.41 3.61 2.72
CA ASN A 137 7.83 3.52 2.35
C ASN A 137 8.20 2.06 2.00
N GLN A 138 8.68 1.87 0.77
CA GLN A 138 9.03 0.54 0.23
C GLN A 138 10.44 0.07 0.63
N ASN A 139 11.11 0.81 1.52
CA ASN A 139 12.48 0.60 1.99
C ASN A 139 13.46 0.44 0.81
N LEU A 140 13.33 1.32 -0.18
CA LEU A 140 14.24 1.38 -1.32
C LEU A 140 15.40 2.32 -1.01
N THR A 141 16.61 1.91 -1.38
CA THR A 141 17.80 2.76 -1.34
C THR A 141 17.73 3.85 -2.43
N LYS A 142 18.58 4.88 -2.30
CA LYS A 142 18.72 5.92 -3.34
C LYS A 142 19.06 5.32 -4.71
N ASP A 143 19.92 4.31 -4.76
CA ASP A 143 20.34 3.67 -6.01
C ASP A 143 19.22 2.83 -6.64
N GLU A 144 18.47 2.09 -5.83
CA GLU A 144 17.31 1.35 -6.32
C GLU A 144 16.22 2.30 -6.83
N SER A 145 15.95 3.39 -6.09
CA SER A 145 15.04 4.46 -6.52
C SER A 145 15.50 5.10 -7.84
N ARG A 146 16.81 5.29 -8.04
CA ARG A 146 17.36 5.81 -9.31
C ARG A 146 17.09 4.86 -10.47
N ARG A 147 17.14 3.54 -10.25
CA ARG A 147 16.85 2.53 -11.28
C ARG A 147 15.34 2.46 -11.57
N VAL A 148 14.48 2.62 -10.57
CA VAL A 148 13.02 2.78 -10.76
C VAL A 148 12.72 4.01 -11.61
N LEU A 149 13.36 5.16 -11.30
CA LEU A 149 13.23 6.37 -12.11
C LEU A 149 13.68 6.13 -13.56
N GLU A 150 14.78 5.39 -13.79
CA GLU A 150 15.23 5.06 -15.15
C GLU A 150 14.18 4.24 -15.91
N PHE A 151 13.52 3.30 -15.23
CA PHE A 151 12.40 2.55 -15.80
C PHE A 151 11.20 3.45 -16.10
N MET A 152 10.83 4.38 -15.22
CA MET A 152 9.77 5.37 -15.49
C MET A 152 10.09 6.24 -16.71
N ARG A 153 11.35 6.66 -16.89
CA ARG A 153 11.78 7.41 -18.09
C ARG A 153 11.60 6.58 -19.36
N SER A 154 11.96 5.29 -19.31
CA SER A 154 11.74 4.36 -20.43
C SER A 154 10.25 4.17 -20.73
N ASN A 155 9.41 4.03 -19.70
CA ASN A 155 7.95 3.97 -19.82
C ASN A 155 7.37 5.21 -20.53
N ASP A 156 7.93 6.38 -20.25
CA ASP A 156 7.47 7.67 -20.80
C ASP A 156 8.07 7.99 -22.19
N GLY A 157 8.83 7.06 -22.76
CA GLY A 157 9.31 7.09 -24.14
C GLY A 157 10.74 7.59 -24.33
N VAL A 158 11.52 7.79 -23.25
CA VAL A 158 12.96 8.07 -23.37
C VAL A 158 13.68 6.78 -23.78
N LYS A 159 14.46 6.85 -24.85
CA LYS A 159 15.17 5.70 -25.45
C LYS A 159 16.60 5.59 -24.97
#